data_AF-A0A7S1RN76-F1
#
_entry.id   AF-A0A7S1RN76-F1
#
_cell.length_a   1.000
_cell.length_b   1.000
_cell.length_c   1.000
_cell.angle_alpha   90.00
_cell.angle_beta   90.00
_cell.angle_gamma   90.00
#
_symmetry.space_group_name_H-M   'P 1'
#
loop_
_entity.id
_entity.type
_entity.pdbx_description
1 polymer ?
#
loop_
_entity_poly.entity_id
_entity_poly.type
_entity_poly.pdbx_seq_one_letter_code
_entity_poly.pdbx_strand_id
1 'polypeptide(L)'
;MSQEIDVAALRRLLADISRKAEQAQAKVIATIETKHVEFIAASDQVTELRGGVERLRGDLRQVACLLAGGKTAAGGPDESLVQNLRGAITEHGALKAELDALDAATVVLNTMLEVQRQFAELDKLTSSADYPEAAELTLEIAKALQSISAPDASVEPSMVRAAKAHYYQRRAVLAQRLEDALSCRIFFGDRCAV
;
A
#
# COMPACT_ATOMS: atom_id res chain seq x y z
N MET A 1 39.06 -53.15 -78.03
CA MET A 1 38.09 -52.05 -77.81
C MET A 1 38.79 -50.94 -77.06
N SER A 2 39.61 -50.18 -77.76
CA SER A 2 40.44 -49.13 -77.16
C SER A 2 39.80 -47.80 -77.53
N GLN A 3 39.14 -47.16 -76.57
CA GLN A 3 38.65 -45.79 -76.74
C GLN A 3 39.88 -44.90 -76.93
N GLU A 4 40.11 -44.45 -78.17
CA GLU A 4 41.02 -43.34 -78.41
C GLU A 4 40.45 -42.13 -77.68
N ILE A 5 41.16 -41.71 -76.64
CA ILE A 5 40.81 -40.55 -75.83
C ILE A 5 40.96 -39.33 -76.74
N ASP A 6 39.84 -38.72 -77.11
CA ASP A 6 39.81 -37.49 -77.90
C ASP A 6 40.40 -36.33 -77.07
N VAL A 7 41.69 -36.08 -77.29
CA VAL A 7 42.46 -35.03 -76.62
C VAL A 7 41.87 -33.63 -76.87
N ALA A 8 41.18 -33.42 -77.99
CA ALA A 8 40.52 -32.15 -78.28
C ALA A 8 39.25 -31.98 -77.44
N ALA A 9 38.48 -33.05 -77.23
CA ALA A 9 37.35 -33.05 -76.30
C ALA A 9 37.79 -32.75 -74.86
N LEU A 10 38.92 -33.33 -74.43
CA LEU A 10 39.46 -33.12 -73.09
C LEU A 10 39.91 -31.67 -72.86
N ARG A 11 40.55 -31.04 -73.86
CA ARG A 11 40.94 -29.61 -73.81
C ARG A 11 39.74 -28.68 -73.74
N ARG A 12 38.65 -28.97 -74.47
CA ARG A 12 37.40 -28.19 -74.39
C ARG A 12 36.77 -28.32 -73.00
N LEU A 13 36.75 -29.52 -72.45
CA LEU A 13 36.20 -29.79 -71.12
C LEU A 13 37.00 -29.06 -70.03
N LEU A 14 38.33 -29.02 -70.16
CA LEU A 14 39.21 -28.31 -69.22
C LEU A 14 39.05 -26.78 -69.32
N ALA A 15 38.87 -26.25 -70.54
CA ALA A 15 38.56 -24.83 -70.75
C ALA A 15 37.17 -24.46 -70.18
N ASP A 16 36.16 -25.33 -70.35
CA ASP A 16 34.84 -25.13 -69.77
C ASP A 16 34.86 -25.19 -68.24
N ILE A 17 35.65 -26.09 -67.65
CA ILE A 17 35.86 -26.16 -66.20
C ILE A 17 36.57 -24.91 -65.70
N SER A 18 37.63 -24.45 -66.38
CA SER A 18 38.34 -23.21 -66.02
C SER A 18 37.39 -22.02 -66.04
N ARG A 19 36.58 -21.90 -67.10
CA ARG A 19 35.58 -20.83 -67.22
C ARG A 19 34.52 -20.89 -66.12
N LYS A 20 34.03 -22.10 -65.78
CA LYS A 20 33.09 -22.29 -64.67
C LYS A 20 33.72 -21.95 -63.32
N ALA A 21 34.99 -22.30 -63.11
CA ALA A 21 35.73 -21.97 -61.91
C ALA A 21 35.92 -20.46 -61.75
N GLU A 22 36.31 -19.76 -62.82
CA GLU A 22 36.42 -18.30 -62.84
C GLU A 22 35.08 -17.61 -62.58
N GLN A 23 33.99 -18.09 -63.20
CA GLN A 23 32.65 -17.57 -62.96
C GLN A 23 32.17 -17.81 -61.51
N ALA A 24 32.45 -19.00 -60.96
CA ALA A 24 32.13 -19.30 -59.57
C ALA A 24 32.95 -18.43 -58.61
N GLN A 25 34.25 -18.24 -58.88
CA GLN A 25 35.13 -17.39 -58.09
C GLN A 25 34.67 -15.92 -58.13
N ALA A 26 34.34 -15.39 -59.31
CA ALA A 26 33.80 -14.03 -59.44
C ALA A 26 32.47 -13.86 -58.68
N LYS A 27 31.59 -14.86 -58.75
CA LYS A 27 30.31 -14.85 -58.00
C LYS A 27 30.54 -14.89 -56.49
N VAL A 28 31.50 -15.68 -56.02
CA VAL A 28 31.86 -15.75 -54.59
C VAL A 28 32.43 -14.41 -54.13
N ILE A 29 33.33 -13.80 -54.89
CA ILE A 29 33.90 -12.47 -54.57
C ILE A 29 32.79 -11.41 -54.49
N ALA A 30 31.92 -11.33 -55.49
CA ALA A 30 30.82 -10.36 -55.50
C ALA A 30 29.85 -10.56 -54.31
N THR A 31 29.60 -11.82 -53.92
CA THR A 31 28.77 -12.12 -52.76
C THR A 31 29.46 -11.71 -51.46
N ILE A 32 30.77 -11.97 -51.33
CA ILE A 32 31.58 -11.56 -50.17
C ILE A 32 31.59 -10.04 -50.06
N GLU A 33 31.84 -9.31 -51.14
CA GLU A 33 31.86 -7.84 -51.15
C GLU A 33 30.50 -7.28 -50.74
N THR A 34 29.40 -7.81 -51.29
CA THR A 34 28.04 -7.39 -50.92
C THR A 34 27.76 -7.64 -49.44
N LYS A 35 28.11 -8.82 -48.93
CA LYS A 35 27.93 -9.16 -47.50
C LYS A 35 28.86 -8.38 -46.58
N HIS A 36 30.03 -7.99 -47.05
CA HIS A 36 30.94 -7.14 -46.29
C HIS A 36 30.38 -5.74 -46.10
N VAL A 37 29.77 -5.16 -47.13
CA VAL A 37 29.08 -3.86 -47.05
C VAL A 37 27.89 -3.92 -46.08
N GLU A 38 27.06 -4.96 -46.17
CA GLU A 38 25.96 -5.18 -45.22
C GLU A 38 26.46 -5.32 -43.78
N PHE A 39 27.58 -6.03 -43.57
CA PHE A 39 28.19 -6.19 -42.25
C PHE A 39 28.71 -4.87 -41.67
N ILE A 40 29.39 -4.05 -42.48
CA ILE A 40 29.87 -2.72 -42.05
C ILE A 40 28.68 -1.85 -41.62
N ALA A 41 27.63 -1.78 -42.44
CA ALA A 41 26.43 -1.00 -42.12
C ALA A 41 25.76 -1.47 -40.82
N ALA A 42 25.67 -2.80 -40.61
CA ALA A 42 25.15 -3.35 -39.36
C ALA A 42 26.05 -3.04 -38.15
N SER A 43 27.38 -3.08 -38.32
CA SER A 43 28.34 -2.75 -37.28
C SER A 43 28.25 -1.28 -36.85
N ASP A 44 28.04 -0.37 -37.79
CA ASP A 44 27.85 1.06 -37.51
C ASP A 44 26.57 1.28 -36.68
N GLN A 45 25.45 0.65 -37.07
CA GLN A 45 24.19 0.70 -36.31
C GLN A 45 24.34 0.16 -34.88
N VAL A 46 25.07 -0.95 -34.71
CA VAL A 46 25.36 -1.49 -33.37
C VAL A 46 26.19 -0.52 -32.54
N THR A 47 27.13 0.19 -33.16
CA THR A 47 27.95 1.20 -32.49
C THR A 47 27.12 2.40 -32.04
N GLU A 48 26.21 2.89 -32.89
CA GLU A 48 25.27 3.95 -32.54
C GLU A 48 24.33 3.54 -31.40
N LEU A 49 23.76 2.34 -31.48
CA LEU A 49 22.91 1.77 -30.42
C LEU A 49 23.67 1.69 -29.09
N ARG A 50 24.93 1.22 -29.12
CA ARG A 50 25.77 1.17 -27.91
C ARG A 50 26.00 2.56 -27.33
N GLY A 51 26.22 3.57 -28.17
CA GLY A 51 26.33 4.97 -27.73
C GLY A 51 25.01 5.54 -27.17
N GLY A 52 23.86 5.13 -27.71
CA GLY A 52 22.55 5.47 -27.18
C GLY A 52 22.29 4.84 -25.81
N VAL A 53 22.63 3.55 -25.65
CA VAL A 53 22.47 2.82 -24.39
C VAL A 53 23.34 3.43 -23.28
N GLU A 54 24.60 3.79 -23.56
CA GLU A 54 25.46 4.42 -22.55
C GLU A 54 24.97 5.81 -22.14
N ARG A 55 24.39 6.59 -23.07
CA ARG A 55 23.74 7.87 -22.75
C ARG A 55 22.54 7.66 -21.83
N LEU A 56 21.62 6.76 -22.19
CA LEU A 56 20.46 6.43 -21.36
C LEU A 56 20.87 5.93 -19.98
N ARG A 57 21.94 5.14 -19.91
CA ARG A 57 22.50 4.66 -18.64
C ARG A 57 23.08 5.80 -17.80
N GLY A 58 23.69 6.80 -18.43
CA GLY A 58 24.11 8.05 -17.77
C GLY A 58 22.93 8.81 -17.19
N ASP A 59 21.91 9.04 -18.01
CA ASP A 59 20.69 9.76 -17.61
C ASP A 59 19.97 9.06 -16.45
N LEU A 60 19.81 7.73 -16.52
CA LEU A 60 19.21 6.94 -15.45
C LEU A 60 20.00 7.03 -14.14
N ARG A 61 21.34 7.03 -14.19
CA ARG A 61 22.17 7.23 -13.00
C ARG A 61 22.01 8.63 -12.42
N GLN A 62 21.95 9.65 -13.27
CA GLN A 62 21.75 11.03 -12.83
C GLN A 62 20.40 11.20 -12.14
N VAL A 63 19.32 10.68 -12.74
CA VAL A 63 17.98 10.67 -12.14
C VAL A 63 17.98 9.90 -10.82
N ALA A 64 18.62 8.72 -10.76
CA ALA A 64 18.74 7.95 -9.53
C ALA A 64 19.51 8.71 -8.44
N CYS A 65 20.57 9.45 -8.78
CA CYS A 65 21.31 10.28 -7.82
C CYS A 65 20.45 11.44 -7.28
N LEU A 66 19.73 12.15 -8.14
CA LEU A 66 18.78 13.20 -7.74
C LEU A 66 17.69 12.64 -6.83
N LEU A 67 17.12 11.48 -7.18
CA LEU A 67 16.12 10.78 -6.39
C LEU A 67 16.65 10.14 -5.10
N ALA A 68 17.95 9.86 -4.99
CA ALA A 68 18.59 9.35 -3.78
C ALA A 68 19.13 10.48 -2.88
N GLY A 69 19.17 11.72 -3.36
CA GLY A 69 19.73 12.86 -2.61
C GLY A 69 21.26 12.90 -2.61
N GLY A 70 21.88 12.33 -3.65
CA GLY A 70 23.33 12.40 -3.83
C GLY A 70 23.72 13.82 -4.20
N LYS A 71 24.43 14.50 -3.29
CA LYS A 71 25.06 15.81 -3.51
C LYS A 71 25.94 15.76 -4.77
N THR A 72 25.41 16.14 -5.91
CA THR A 72 26.24 16.58 -7.03
C THR A 72 26.64 18.02 -6.75
N ALA A 73 27.92 18.33 -6.88
CA ALA A 73 28.52 19.61 -6.47
C ALA A 73 28.03 20.85 -7.26
N ALA A 74 26.91 20.77 -7.98
CA ALA A 74 26.27 21.87 -8.68
C ALA A 74 24.88 22.07 -8.10
N GLY A 75 24.75 23.04 -7.18
CA GLY A 75 23.47 23.49 -6.63
C GLY A 75 22.60 24.13 -7.72
N GLY A 76 21.93 23.30 -8.50
CA GLY A 76 20.91 23.70 -9.45
C GLY A 76 19.54 23.86 -8.78
N PRO A 77 18.64 24.67 -9.35
CA PRO A 77 17.28 24.89 -8.83
C PRO A 77 16.44 23.61 -8.73
N ASP A 78 16.75 22.56 -9.49
CA ASP A 78 16.01 21.29 -9.45
C ASP A 78 16.32 20.45 -8.19
N GLU A 79 17.54 20.54 -7.63
CA GLU A 79 17.89 19.78 -6.42
C GLU A 79 17.19 20.36 -5.19
N SER A 80 16.98 21.68 -5.15
CA SER A 80 16.19 22.33 -4.10
C SER A 80 14.70 22.00 -4.21
N LEU A 81 14.15 21.85 -5.42
CA LEU A 81 12.77 21.40 -5.63
C LEU A 81 12.53 19.98 -5.13
N VAL A 82 13.46 19.04 -5.40
CA VAL A 82 13.36 17.65 -4.91
C VAL A 82 13.48 17.60 -3.38
N GLN A 83 14.38 18.38 -2.78
CA GLN A 83 14.48 18.48 -1.32
C GLN A 83 13.22 19.09 -0.70
N ASN A 84 12.67 20.15 -1.30
CA ASN A 84 11.43 20.78 -0.86
C ASN A 84 10.24 19.81 -0.97
N LEU A 85 10.16 19.02 -2.04
CA LEU A 85 9.14 17.97 -2.19
C LEU A 85 9.25 16.89 -1.11
N ARG A 86 10.47 16.47 -0.74
CA ARG A 86 10.66 15.53 0.37
C ARG A 86 10.23 16.12 1.71
N GLY A 87 10.62 17.37 1.98
CA GLY A 87 10.18 18.10 3.16
C GLY A 87 8.65 18.15 3.23
N ALA A 88 8.01 18.55 2.13
CA ALA A 88 6.55 18.59 2.02
C ALA A 88 5.90 17.21 2.20
N ILE A 89 6.49 16.12 1.69
CA ILE A 89 5.97 14.76 1.90
C ILE A 89 6.08 14.35 3.38
N THR A 90 7.20 14.68 4.04
CA THR A 90 7.36 14.37 5.47
C THR A 90 6.40 15.19 6.33
N GLU A 91 6.22 16.47 6.02
CA GLU A 91 5.26 17.35 6.69
C GLU A 91 3.83 16.88 6.45
N HIS A 92 3.49 16.51 5.21
CA HIS A 92 2.18 15.93 4.89
C HIS A 92 1.95 14.61 5.66
N GLY A 93 2.98 13.77 5.81
CA GLY A 93 2.91 12.56 6.61
C GLY A 93 2.62 12.86 8.09
N ALA A 94 3.29 13.88 8.66
CA ALA A 94 3.05 14.32 10.03
C ALA A 94 1.64 14.90 10.21
N LEU A 95 1.22 15.80 9.32
CA LEU A 95 -0.12 16.39 9.33
C LEU A 95 -1.22 15.34 9.18
N LYS A 96 -1.00 14.31 8.35
CA LYS A 96 -1.94 13.21 8.22
C LYS A 96 -2.06 12.41 9.52
N ALA A 97 -0.94 12.13 10.19
CA ALA A 97 -0.97 11.45 11.49
C ALA A 97 -1.68 12.28 12.56
N GLU A 98 -1.50 13.61 12.56
CA GLU A 98 -2.23 14.53 13.44
C GLU A 98 -3.73 14.55 13.14
N LEU A 99 -4.11 14.56 11.85
CA LEU A 99 -5.51 14.48 11.43
C LEU A 99 -6.17 13.18 11.90
N ASP A 100 -5.50 12.04 11.67
CA ASP A 100 -5.99 10.73 12.11
C ASP A 100 -6.17 10.68 13.65
N ALA A 101 -5.25 11.32 14.39
CA ALA A 101 -5.36 11.44 15.86
C ALA A 101 -6.53 12.33 16.29
N LEU A 102 -6.78 13.44 15.59
CA LEU A 102 -7.93 14.33 15.84
C LEU A 102 -9.26 13.65 15.53
N ASP A 103 -9.34 12.88 14.44
CA ASP A 103 -10.53 12.11 14.09
C ASP A 103 -10.83 11.04 15.16
N ALA A 104 -9.80 10.32 15.62
CA ALA A 104 -9.93 9.37 16.73
C ALA A 104 -10.41 10.06 18.02
N ALA A 105 -9.85 11.22 18.36
CA ALA A 105 -10.29 11.99 19.53
C ALA A 105 -11.75 12.45 19.41
N THR A 106 -12.17 12.86 18.20
CA THR A 106 -13.55 13.27 17.91
C THR A 106 -14.53 12.11 18.11
N VAL A 107 -14.18 10.90 17.66
CA VAL A 107 -14.99 9.70 17.89
C VAL A 107 -15.14 9.43 19.40
N VAL A 108 -14.05 9.49 20.17
CA VAL A 108 -14.11 9.29 21.63
C VAL A 108 -15.01 10.32 22.30
N LEU A 109 -14.87 11.61 21.95
CA LEU A 109 -15.67 12.69 22.53
C LEU A 109 -17.16 12.54 22.20
N ASN A 110 -17.50 12.20 20.97
CA ASN A 110 -18.89 11.97 20.57
C ASN A 110 -19.52 10.80 21.33
N THR A 111 -18.80 9.67 21.45
CA THR A 111 -19.27 8.53 22.26
C THR A 111 -19.44 8.92 23.73
N MET A 112 -18.54 9.73 24.28
CA MET A 112 -18.63 10.20 25.66
C MET A 112 -19.84 11.12 25.89
N LEU A 113 -20.15 12.01 24.95
CA LEU A 113 -21.35 12.85 25.01
C LEU A 113 -22.63 12.00 24.97
N GLU A 114 -22.65 10.99 24.11
CA GLU A 114 -23.78 10.06 24.03
C GLU A 114 -23.95 9.25 25.32
N VAL A 115 -22.86 8.72 25.89
CA VAL A 115 -22.89 8.02 27.19
C VAL A 115 -23.41 8.93 28.31
N GLN A 116 -23.03 10.22 28.32
CA GLN A 116 -23.57 11.17 29.30
C GLN A 116 -25.08 11.39 29.14
N ARG A 117 -25.57 11.47 27.90
CA ARG A 117 -27.02 11.54 27.61
C ARG A 117 -27.74 10.29 28.12
N GLN A 118 -27.18 9.12 27.83
CA GLN A 118 -27.72 7.83 28.26
C GLN A 118 -27.70 7.69 29.79
N PHE A 119 -26.71 8.25 30.51
CA PHE A 119 -26.74 8.27 31.97
C PHE A 119 -27.92 9.07 32.53
N ALA A 120 -28.25 10.22 31.95
CA ALA A 120 -29.39 11.01 32.40
C ALA A 120 -30.72 10.26 32.15
N GLU A 121 -30.82 9.55 31.03
CA GLU A 121 -31.96 8.69 30.72
C GLU A 121 -32.05 7.49 31.67
N LEU A 122 -30.93 6.85 31.98
CA LEU A 122 -30.86 5.77 32.96
C LEU A 122 -31.31 6.22 34.35
N ASP A 123 -30.85 7.40 34.79
CA ASP A 123 -31.25 7.98 36.08
C ASP A 123 -32.77 8.25 36.11
N LYS A 124 -33.36 8.66 34.98
CA LYS A 124 -34.82 8.84 34.82
C LYS A 124 -35.58 7.51 34.90
N LEU A 125 -35.18 6.50 34.12
CA LEU A 125 -35.81 5.17 34.11
C LEU A 125 -35.73 4.48 35.48
N THR A 126 -34.57 4.61 36.13
CA THR A 126 -34.37 4.09 37.49
C THR A 126 -35.30 4.78 38.49
N SER A 127 -35.54 6.08 38.32
CA SER A 127 -36.44 6.86 39.19
C SER A 127 -37.93 6.58 38.93
N SER A 128 -38.31 6.25 37.70
CA SER A 128 -39.68 5.84 37.34
C SER A 128 -39.98 4.36 37.60
N ALA A 129 -38.98 3.58 38.07
CA ALA A 129 -39.06 2.13 38.26
C ALA A 129 -39.32 1.32 36.97
N ASP A 130 -38.94 1.89 35.82
CA ASP A 130 -38.93 1.21 34.51
C ASP A 130 -37.65 0.37 34.36
N TYR A 131 -37.55 -0.67 35.20
CA TYR A 131 -36.31 -1.43 35.34
C TYR A 131 -35.89 -2.28 34.12
N PRO A 132 -36.79 -2.87 33.31
CA PRO A 132 -36.41 -3.59 32.10
C PRO A 132 -35.66 -2.70 31.12
N GLU A 133 -36.22 -1.52 30.83
CA GLU A 133 -35.65 -0.51 29.94
C GLU A 133 -34.34 0.04 30.51
N ALA A 134 -34.28 0.26 31.82
CA ALA A 134 -33.04 0.66 32.50
C ALA A 134 -31.93 -0.40 32.33
N ALA A 135 -32.27 -1.70 32.43
CA ALA A 135 -31.31 -2.78 32.26
C ALA A 135 -30.79 -2.86 30.82
N GLU A 136 -31.66 -2.73 29.81
CA GLU A 136 -31.24 -2.66 28.41
C GLU A 136 -30.30 -1.47 28.16
N LEU A 137 -30.65 -0.29 28.71
CA LEU A 137 -29.82 0.91 28.56
C LEU A 137 -28.45 0.75 29.23
N THR A 138 -28.35 0.05 30.36
CA THR A 138 -27.03 -0.25 30.96
C THR A 138 -26.14 -1.10 30.06
N LEU A 139 -26.72 -2.01 29.27
CA LEU A 139 -25.97 -2.81 28.32
C LEU A 139 -25.44 -1.95 27.15
N GLU A 140 -26.27 -1.04 26.63
CA GLU A 140 -25.85 -0.13 25.56
C GLU A 140 -24.75 0.83 26.01
N ILE A 141 -24.85 1.38 27.22
CA ILE A 141 -23.78 2.20 27.83
C ILE A 141 -22.48 1.39 27.95
N ALA A 142 -22.56 0.12 28.37
CA ALA A 142 -21.39 -0.73 28.50
C ALA A 142 -20.70 -0.98 27.15
N LYS A 143 -21.48 -1.24 26.09
CA LYS A 143 -20.96 -1.41 24.72
C LYS A 143 -20.30 -0.13 24.22
N ALA A 144 -20.93 1.03 24.42
CA ALA A 144 -20.39 2.32 24.01
C ALA A 144 -19.05 2.60 24.72
N LEU A 145 -18.98 2.42 26.04
CA LEU A 145 -17.74 2.58 26.80
C LEU A 145 -16.65 1.58 26.38
N GLN A 146 -17.02 0.33 26.08
CA GLN A 146 -16.08 -0.68 25.61
C GLN A 146 -15.50 -0.33 24.24
N SER A 147 -16.28 0.27 23.34
CA SER A 147 -15.84 0.64 21.99
C SER A 147 -14.71 1.70 21.97
N ILE A 148 -14.63 2.52 23.02
CA ILE A 148 -13.61 3.57 23.19
C ILE A 148 -12.57 3.21 24.26
N SER A 149 -12.64 2.01 24.82
CA SER A 149 -11.70 1.54 25.84
C SER A 149 -10.38 1.13 25.23
N ALA A 150 -9.29 1.47 25.89
CA ALA A 150 -7.98 0.96 25.53
C ALA A 150 -7.84 -0.50 26.01
N PRO A 151 -7.02 -1.34 25.35
CA PRO A 151 -6.73 -2.69 25.83
C PRO A 151 -6.07 -2.69 27.22
N ASP A 152 -5.27 -1.66 27.52
CA ASP A 152 -4.65 -1.45 28.82
C ASP A 152 -5.25 -0.24 29.56
N ALA A 153 -5.78 -0.49 30.76
CA ALA A 153 -6.46 0.52 31.58
C ALA A 153 -5.54 1.67 32.05
N SER A 154 -4.21 1.48 32.03
CA SER A 154 -3.23 2.51 32.41
C SER A 154 -3.05 3.61 31.36
N VAL A 155 -3.43 3.32 30.11
CA VAL A 155 -3.32 4.24 28.97
C VAL A 155 -4.65 4.96 28.71
N GLU A 156 -5.71 4.61 29.46
CA GLU A 156 -7.02 5.21 29.25
C GLU A 156 -7.09 6.69 29.67
N PRO A 157 -7.71 7.54 28.82
CA PRO A 157 -8.01 8.91 29.18
C PRO A 157 -8.77 8.98 30.50
N SER A 158 -8.41 9.96 31.35
CA SER A 158 -9.04 10.15 32.66
C SER A 158 -10.57 10.27 32.56
N MET A 159 -11.08 10.88 31.49
CA MET A 159 -12.52 10.99 31.24
C MET A 159 -13.21 9.63 31.04
N VAL A 160 -12.60 8.70 30.31
CA VAL A 160 -13.18 7.37 30.05
C VAL A 160 -13.19 6.56 31.34
N ARG A 161 -12.10 6.62 32.12
CA ARG A 161 -12.04 6.00 33.45
C ARG A 161 -13.10 6.55 34.41
N ALA A 162 -13.29 7.87 34.41
CA ALA A 162 -14.33 8.50 35.21
C ALA A 162 -15.73 8.05 34.79
N ALA A 163 -16.02 7.99 33.48
CA ALA A 163 -17.31 7.52 32.98
C ALA A 163 -17.57 6.04 33.31
N LYS A 164 -16.55 5.18 33.24
CA LYS A 164 -16.65 3.78 33.71
C LYS A 164 -16.98 3.70 35.19
N ALA A 165 -16.31 4.50 36.03
CA ALA A 165 -16.60 4.55 37.46
C ALA A 165 -18.06 4.97 37.73
N HIS A 166 -18.54 6.00 37.02
CA HIS A 166 -19.93 6.44 37.07
C HIS A 166 -20.92 5.36 36.60
N TYR A 167 -20.59 4.64 35.53
CA TYR A 167 -21.39 3.51 35.06
C TYR A 167 -21.53 2.44 36.13
N TYR A 168 -20.43 2.00 36.75
CA TYR A 168 -20.48 0.99 37.81
C TYR A 168 -21.26 1.47 39.04
N GLN A 169 -21.12 2.74 39.41
CA GLN A 169 -21.89 3.34 40.49
C GLN A 169 -23.40 3.29 40.21
N ARG A 170 -23.83 3.72 39.02
CA ARG A 170 -25.26 3.71 38.63
C ARG A 170 -25.82 2.30 38.52
N ARG A 171 -25.04 1.38 37.94
CA ARG A 171 -25.42 -0.04 37.88
C ARG A 171 -25.62 -0.65 39.26
N ALA A 172 -24.77 -0.29 40.24
CA ALA A 172 -24.95 -0.73 41.63
C ALA A 172 -26.25 -0.20 42.25
N VAL A 173 -26.58 1.08 42.00
CA VAL A 173 -27.85 1.68 42.44
C VAL A 173 -29.05 0.96 41.81
N LEU A 174 -29.02 0.70 40.49
CA LEU A 174 -30.09 -0.03 39.81
C LEU A 174 -30.28 -1.43 40.39
N ALA A 175 -29.18 -2.17 40.61
CA ALA A 175 -29.22 -3.50 41.21
C ALA A 175 -29.83 -3.49 42.62
N GLN A 176 -29.46 -2.51 43.45
CA GLN A 176 -30.03 -2.35 44.79
C GLN A 176 -31.55 -2.05 44.73
N ARG A 177 -31.98 -1.15 43.84
CA ARG A 177 -33.41 -0.82 43.67
C ARG A 177 -34.24 -2.01 43.19
N LEU A 178 -33.67 -2.82 42.28
CA LEU A 178 -34.27 -4.06 41.83
C LEU A 178 -34.40 -5.08 42.98
N GLU A 179 -33.37 -5.24 43.80
CA GLU A 179 -33.38 -6.12 44.97
C GLU A 179 -34.43 -5.68 46.01
N ASP A 180 -34.53 -4.37 46.28
CA ASP A 180 -35.55 -3.80 47.16
C ASP A 180 -36.97 -4.10 46.62
N ALA A 181 -37.18 -3.86 45.32
CA ALA A 181 -38.48 -4.10 44.67
C ALA A 181 -38.88 -5.59 44.68
N LEU A 182 -37.94 -6.49 44.43
CA LEU A 182 -38.14 -7.93 44.51
C LEU A 182 -38.45 -8.37 45.94
N SER A 183 -37.71 -7.86 46.92
CA SER A 183 -37.93 -8.15 48.34
C SER A 183 -39.34 -7.72 48.77
N CYS A 184 -39.77 -6.52 48.40
CA CYS A 184 -41.15 -6.07 48.66
C CYS A 184 -42.19 -7.02 48.04
N ARG A 185 -42.01 -7.48 46.80
CA ARG A 185 -42.96 -8.42 46.18
C ARG A 185 -43.00 -9.78 46.88
N ILE A 186 -41.85 -10.29 47.33
CA ILE A 186 -41.77 -11.56 48.07
C ILE A 186 -42.47 -11.44 49.42
N PHE A 187 -42.20 -10.39 50.21
CA PHE A 187 -42.78 -10.21 51.54
C PHE A 187 -44.27 -9.80 51.55
N PHE A 188 -44.78 -9.15 50.49
CA PHE A 188 -46.21 -8.84 50.37
C PHE A 188 -47.02 -9.97 49.70
N GLY A 189 -46.38 -10.81 48.88
CA GLY A 189 -47.02 -12.00 48.30
C GLY A 189 -47.54 -12.98 49.36
N ASP A 190 -46.84 -13.11 50.48
CA ASP A 190 -47.24 -13.98 51.59
C ASP A 190 -48.40 -13.44 52.44
N ARG A 191 -48.77 -12.16 52.31
CA ARG A 191 -49.87 -11.54 53.10
C ARG A 191 -51.21 -11.46 52.37
N CYS A 192 -51.28 -11.82 51.10
CA CYS A 192 -52.53 -11.82 50.32
C CYS A 192 -53.11 -13.22 50.06
N ALA A 193 -52.52 -14.27 50.65
CA ALA A 193 -52.95 -15.67 50.51
C ALA A 193 -53.66 -16.24 51.76
N VAL A 194 -54.21 -15.40 52.62
CA VAL A 194 -55.07 -15.79 53.77
C VAL A 194 -56.29 -14.90 53.84
#